data_AF-A0A7T7BP96-F1
#
_entry.id   AF-A0A7T7BP96-F1
#
_cell.length_a   1.000
_cell.length_b   1.000
_cell.length_c   1.000
_cell.angle_alpha   90.00
_cell.angle_beta   90.00
_cell.angle_gamma   90.00
#
_symmetry.space_group_name_H-M   'P 1'
#
loop_
_entity.id
_entity.type
_entity.pdbx_description
1 polymer ?
#
loop_
_entity_poly.entity_id
_entity_poly.type
_entity_poly.pdbx_seq_one_letter_code
_entity_poly.pdbx_strand_id
1 'polypeptide(L)'
;MFGLVLASPLLVSCRYASTATTKISPEAAIKEIARDASTLHQSNTVASNEVVVELLHRCQRVAESLVSRERDQSEESSKGEGSAISSLLNLEEKQTASKSKGKPKSSQHPDPRLTDSVSQIAVGLLKDEKVFISPEALASCTETLTLLRRAEHFPEIFQLYAYKPVPEEGSSPVKLLKANPKSINSAVPARLANMALGVAIAQKNLSLVLAIIDNTFCAPAFHRAKIFKKAGVPIIGLTAAPAACYALASWAATFQNTMDPNVATGIAFAATLAYVGGTASMGILAITTANDQMERVVWIPGIPLRQRWLREEERAAMDRVAVAWGFTDPYMRGEEVGEEWESLREFIGMRGMILDKTELMEGMQ
;
A
#
# COMPACT_ATOMS: atom_id res chain seq x y z
N MET A 1 -5.54 61.80 34.56
CA MET A 1 -4.29 61.05 34.87
C MET A 1 -4.72 59.74 35.50
N PHE A 2 -4.59 58.53 34.97
CA PHE A 2 -3.93 57.90 33.80
C PHE A 2 -4.94 56.79 33.38
N GLY A 3 -5.26 56.51 32.12
CA GLY A 3 -4.40 56.38 30.95
C GLY A 3 -3.95 54.92 30.76
N LEU A 4 -4.88 53.94 30.68
CA LEU A 4 -4.56 52.53 30.43
C LEU A 4 -4.86 52.18 28.96
N VAL A 5 -3.78 52.11 28.19
CA VAL A 5 -3.69 51.67 26.80
C VAL A 5 -3.86 50.15 26.76
N LEU A 6 -4.91 49.67 26.10
CA LEU A 6 -5.05 48.25 25.72
C LEU A 6 -4.72 48.15 24.23
N ALA A 7 -3.52 47.65 23.95
CA ALA A 7 -3.04 47.35 22.61
C ALA A 7 -3.71 46.07 22.08
N SER A 8 -4.28 46.18 20.88
CA SER A 8 -4.87 45.10 20.11
C SER A 8 -3.86 44.00 19.75
N PRO A 9 -4.19 42.71 19.83
CA PRO A 9 -3.44 41.68 19.14
C PRO A 9 -3.85 41.66 17.66
N LEU A 10 -2.88 41.86 16.78
CA LEU A 10 -3.01 41.65 15.33
C LEU A 10 -3.27 40.15 15.06
N LEU A 11 -4.54 39.77 15.02
CA LEU A 11 -4.98 38.52 14.41
C LEU A 11 -4.79 38.64 12.89
N VAL A 12 -3.71 38.07 12.39
CA VAL A 12 -3.53 37.79 10.97
C VAL A 12 -4.53 36.69 10.60
N SER A 13 -5.73 37.11 10.19
CA SER A 13 -6.70 36.24 9.52
C SER A 13 -6.12 35.84 8.17
N CYS A 14 -5.63 34.60 8.06
CA CYS A 14 -5.55 33.94 6.76
C CYS A 14 -6.99 33.76 6.24
N ARG A 15 -7.41 34.69 5.37
CA ARG A 15 -8.64 34.53 4.60
C ARG A 15 -8.46 33.33 3.68
N TYR A 16 -9.15 32.24 4.01
CA TYR A 16 -9.42 31.16 3.07
C TYR A 16 -10.26 31.72 1.92
N ALA A 17 -9.59 32.03 0.81
CA ALA A 17 -10.25 32.25 -0.47
C ALA A 17 -10.50 30.88 -1.10
N SER A 18 -11.73 30.39 -0.95
CA SER A 18 -12.31 29.42 -1.88
C SER A 18 -12.17 29.97 -3.30
N THR A 19 -11.21 29.45 -4.06
CA THR A 19 -11.03 29.73 -5.49
C THR A 19 -11.24 28.41 -6.21
N ALA A 20 -12.39 28.26 -6.86
CA ALA A 20 -12.57 28.57 -8.27
C ALA A 20 -11.59 27.75 -9.13
N THR A 21 -12.14 26.71 -9.76
CA THR A 21 -11.52 25.86 -10.77
C THR A 21 -11.14 26.67 -12.01
N THR A 22 -10.05 27.43 -11.94
CA THR A 22 -9.32 27.89 -13.11
C THR A 22 -8.30 26.83 -13.50
N LYS A 23 -8.22 26.54 -14.80
CA LYS A 23 -7.23 25.62 -15.39
C LYS A 23 -5.82 26.22 -15.22
N ILE A 24 -5.27 26.14 -14.01
CA ILE A 24 -3.87 26.47 -13.74
C ILE A 24 -3.03 25.48 -14.55
N SER A 25 -2.10 25.98 -15.35
CA SER A 25 -1.20 25.10 -16.11
C SER A 25 -0.47 24.17 -15.13
N PRO A 26 -0.35 22.87 -15.43
CA PRO A 26 0.22 21.90 -14.49
C PRO A 26 1.64 22.29 -14.06
N GLU A 27 2.40 22.94 -14.94
CA GLU A 27 3.73 23.46 -14.64
C GLU A 27 3.75 24.62 -13.64
N ALA A 28 2.73 25.49 -13.65
CA ALA A 28 2.62 26.58 -12.69
C ALA A 28 2.26 26.03 -11.30
N ALA A 29 1.35 25.05 -11.25
CA ALA A 29 0.99 24.34 -10.03
C ALA A 29 2.20 23.60 -9.42
N ILE A 30 3.02 22.93 -10.24
CA ILE A 30 4.25 22.26 -9.77
C ILE A 30 5.22 23.27 -9.15
N LYS A 31 5.41 24.44 -9.77
CA LYS A 31 6.28 25.49 -9.23
C LYS A 31 5.76 26.09 -7.93
N GLU A 32 4.45 26.22 -7.78
CA GLU A 32 3.83 26.67 -6.54
C GLU A 32 4.04 25.65 -5.42
N ILE A 33 3.75 24.37 -5.68
CA ILE A 33 3.98 23.28 -4.73
C ILE A 33 5.47 23.20 -4.34
N ALA A 34 6.39 23.36 -5.29
CA ALA A 34 7.82 23.36 -5.00
C ALA A 34 8.24 24.52 -4.08
N ARG A 35 7.63 25.71 -4.24
CA ARG A 35 7.86 26.85 -3.36
C ARG A 35 7.32 26.58 -1.97
N ASP A 36 6.11 26.04 -1.87
CA ASP A 36 5.48 25.71 -0.59
C ASP A 36 6.25 24.59 0.15
N ALA A 37 6.79 23.62 -0.58
CA ALA A 37 7.71 22.63 -0.02
C ALA A 37 8.99 23.30 0.51
N SER A 38 9.61 24.18 -0.28
CA SER A 38 10.82 24.91 0.12
C SER A 38 10.64 25.80 1.35
N THR A 39 9.46 26.41 1.52
CA THR A 39 9.15 27.24 2.69
C THR A 39 8.99 26.39 3.95
N LEU A 40 8.42 25.18 3.83
CA LEU A 40 8.37 24.20 4.92
C LEU A 40 9.76 23.70 5.33
N HIS A 41 10.63 23.39 4.37
CA HIS A 41 12.02 23.01 4.65
C HIS A 41 12.76 24.11 5.45
N GLN A 42 12.56 25.38 5.06
CA GLN A 42 13.18 26.55 5.68
C GLN A 42 12.59 26.91 7.04
N SER A 43 11.34 26.54 7.30
CA SER A 43 10.71 26.77 8.60
C SER A 43 11.39 25.90 9.69
N ASN A 44 11.72 26.52 10.82
CA ASN A 44 12.34 25.85 11.98
C ASN A 44 11.30 25.21 12.92
N THR A 45 10.02 25.27 12.57
CA THR A 45 8.90 24.72 13.31
C THR A 45 8.47 23.39 12.71
N VAL A 46 8.05 22.43 13.55
CA VAL A 46 7.47 21.16 13.08
C VAL A 46 6.29 21.47 12.14
N ALA A 47 6.32 20.93 10.92
CA ALA A 47 5.25 21.14 9.96
C ALA A 47 3.97 20.46 10.47
N SER A 48 2.86 21.20 10.49
CA SER A 48 1.55 20.62 10.82
C SER A 48 1.20 19.52 9.82
N ASN A 49 0.74 18.38 10.33
CA ASN A 49 0.34 17.20 9.54
C ASN A 49 -0.70 17.57 8.47
N GLU A 50 -1.65 18.46 8.80
CA GLU A 50 -2.69 18.92 7.89
C GLU A 50 -2.13 19.62 6.64
N VAL A 51 -1.10 20.45 6.80
CA VAL A 51 -0.47 21.19 5.70
C VAL A 51 0.27 20.22 4.76
N VAL A 52 0.95 19.21 5.33
CA VAL A 52 1.66 18.19 4.56
C VAL A 52 0.67 17.35 3.74
N VAL A 53 -0.44 16.94 4.35
CA VAL A 53 -1.49 16.16 3.67
C VAL A 53 -2.15 16.98 2.57
N GLU A 54 -2.43 18.26 2.79
CA GLU A 54 -3.00 19.13 1.76
C GLU A 54 -2.06 19.28 0.56
N LEU A 55 -0.75 19.50 0.80
CA LEU A 55 0.25 19.59 -0.26
C LEU A 55 0.36 18.28 -1.06
N LEU A 56 0.28 17.12 -0.41
CA LEU A 56 0.28 15.82 -1.07
C LEU A 56 -0.99 15.61 -1.91
N HIS A 57 -2.16 16.02 -1.42
CA HIS A 57 -3.39 16.01 -2.23
C HIS A 57 -3.32 16.95 -3.44
N ARG A 58 -2.66 18.11 -3.30
CA ARG A 58 -2.39 18.97 -4.46
C ARG A 58 -1.47 18.28 -5.47
N CYS A 59 -0.42 17.58 -5.01
CA CYS A 59 0.44 16.76 -5.88
C CYS A 59 -0.37 15.66 -6.60
N GLN A 60 -1.26 14.98 -5.89
CA GLN A 60 -2.14 13.95 -6.44
C GLN A 60 -3.03 14.50 -7.55
N ARG A 61 -3.70 15.64 -7.32
CA ARG A 61 -4.54 16.31 -8.34
C ARG A 61 -3.75 16.69 -9.58
N VAL A 62 -2.51 17.17 -9.39
CA VAL A 62 -1.61 17.48 -10.52
C VAL A 62 -1.26 16.20 -11.27
N ALA A 63 -0.91 15.11 -10.59
CA ALA A 63 -0.62 13.83 -11.21
C ALA A 63 -1.83 13.27 -12.00
N GLU A 64 -3.04 13.35 -11.44
CA GLU A 64 -4.28 12.97 -12.14
C GLU A 64 -4.51 13.81 -13.40
N SER A 65 -4.24 15.11 -13.35
CA SER A 65 -4.35 15.99 -14.52
C SER A 65 -3.34 15.65 -15.63
N LEU A 66 -2.13 15.19 -15.25
CA LEU A 66 -1.10 14.75 -16.19
C LEU A 66 -1.49 13.43 -16.87
N VAL A 67 -2.00 12.46 -16.11
CA VAL A 67 -2.44 11.16 -16.64
C VAL A 67 -3.72 11.31 -17.49
N SER A 68 -4.65 12.19 -17.10
CA SER A 68 -5.87 12.44 -17.88
C SER A 68 -5.54 13.05 -19.24
N ARG A 69 -4.61 14.02 -19.27
CA ARG A 69 -4.11 14.60 -20.52
C ARG A 69 -3.49 13.55 -21.45
N GLU A 70 -2.84 12.53 -20.91
CA GLU A 70 -2.26 11.43 -21.68
C GLU A 70 -3.33 10.51 -22.28
N ARG A 71 -4.39 10.18 -21.53
CA ARG A 71 -5.53 9.41 -22.06
C ARG A 71 -6.25 10.14 -23.18
N ASP A 72 -6.52 11.43 -23.00
CA ASP A 72 -7.21 12.25 -24.01
C ASP A 72 -6.39 12.32 -25.31
N GLN A 73 -5.07 12.49 -25.22
CA GLN A 73 -4.18 12.47 -26.40
C GLN A 73 -4.09 11.08 -27.07
N SER A 74 -4.17 10.01 -26.28
CA SER A 74 -4.15 8.64 -26.80
C SER A 74 -5.46 8.31 -27.53
N GLU A 75 -6.60 8.72 -26.97
CA GLU A 75 -7.93 8.56 -27.58
C GLU A 75 -8.15 9.44 -28.81
N GLU A 76 -7.64 10.67 -28.83
CA GLU A 76 -7.67 11.50 -30.05
C GLU A 76 -6.81 10.90 -31.17
N SER A 77 -5.75 10.17 -30.82
CA SER A 77 -4.95 9.45 -31.82
C SER A 77 -5.64 8.18 -32.35
N SER A 78 -6.45 7.50 -31.53
CA SER A 78 -7.17 6.27 -31.94
C SER A 78 -8.54 6.55 -32.58
N LYS A 79 -9.24 7.64 -32.21
CA LYS A 79 -10.43 8.11 -32.96
C LYS A 79 -10.08 8.74 -34.31
N GLY A 80 -8.79 8.94 -34.60
CA GLY A 80 -8.23 9.35 -35.88
C GLY A 80 -8.01 8.22 -36.89
N GLU A 81 -8.47 7.00 -36.61
CA GLU A 81 -8.36 5.83 -37.50
C GLU A 81 -9.34 5.85 -38.69
N GLY A 82 -9.67 7.05 -39.16
CA GLY A 82 -10.47 7.31 -40.36
C GLY A 82 -9.65 7.80 -41.56
N SER A 83 -8.31 7.78 -41.50
CA SER A 83 -7.55 8.46 -42.56
C SER A 83 -6.20 7.85 -42.95
N ALA A 84 -6.27 6.66 -43.55
CA ALA A 84 -5.22 6.20 -44.47
C ALA A 84 -4.99 7.22 -45.61
N ILE A 85 -6.00 8.03 -45.94
CA ILE A 85 -5.94 9.07 -46.98
C ILE A 85 -5.18 10.32 -46.48
N SER A 86 -5.32 10.74 -45.21
CA SER A 86 -4.56 11.87 -44.64
C SER A 86 -3.08 11.54 -44.40
N SER A 87 -2.74 10.26 -44.24
CA SER A 87 -1.33 9.83 -44.25
C SER A 87 -0.71 9.88 -45.65
N LEU A 88 -1.48 9.65 -46.71
CA LEU A 88 -1.02 9.83 -48.10
C LEU A 88 -0.94 11.33 -48.49
N LEU A 89 -1.90 12.14 -48.06
CA LEU A 89 -1.91 13.60 -48.27
C LEU A 89 -0.73 14.30 -47.58
N ASN A 90 -0.38 13.87 -46.35
CA ASN A 90 0.82 14.36 -45.66
C ASN A 90 2.14 13.85 -46.29
N LEU A 91 2.09 12.80 -47.11
CA LEU A 91 3.26 12.30 -47.83
C LEU A 91 3.50 13.08 -49.13
N GLU A 92 2.42 13.53 -49.77
CA GLU A 92 2.46 14.37 -50.98
C GLU A 92 2.89 15.82 -50.66
N GLU A 93 2.42 16.39 -49.53
CA GLU A 93 2.83 17.73 -49.10
C GLU A 93 4.29 17.81 -48.61
N LYS A 94 4.88 16.68 -48.19
CA LYS A 94 6.27 16.63 -47.71
C LYS A 94 7.31 16.46 -48.83
N GLN A 95 6.89 16.23 -50.08
CA GLN A 95 7.82 16.12 -51.22
C GLN A 95 8.32 17.48 -51.74
N THR A 96 7.73 18.61 -51.33
CA THR A 96 8.15 19.96 -51.75
C THR A 96 8.91 20.75 -50.69
N ALA A 97 9.14 20.20 -49.49
CA ALA A 97 9.88 20.86 -48.42
C ALA A 97 11.06 20.00 -47.92
N SER A 98 12.20 20.11 -48.60
CA SER A 98 13.46 19.53 -48.15
C SER A 98 13.98 20.23 -46.87
N LYS A 99 14.52 19.42 -45.95
CA LYS A 99 15.35 19.73 -44.76
C LYS A 99 14.62 20.12 -43.46
N SER A 100 14.32 19.10 -42.65
CA SER A 100 14.61 19.14 -41.20
C SER A 100 14.78 17.72 -40.64
N LYS A 101 15.81 17.53 -39.80
CA LYS A 101 16.16 16.27 -39.13
C LYS A 101 15.02 15.85 -38.18
N GLY A 102 14.35 14.75 -38.50
CA GLY A 102 13.37 14.11 -37.62
C GLY A 102 14.06 13.11 -36.68
N LYS A 103 14.13 13.45 -35.40
CA LYS A 103 14.42 12.52 -34.30
C LYS A 103 13.32 11.45 -34.24
N PRO A 104 13.61 10.16 -34.00
CA PRO A 104 12.57 9.15 -33.90
C PRO A 104 11.68 9.46 -32.69
N LYS A 105 10.36 9.50 -32.92
CA LYS A 105 9.33 9.61 -31.89
C LYS A 105 9.34 8.31 -31.07
N SER A 106 10.02 8.33 -29.93
CA SER A 106 9.87 7.32 -28.89
C SER A 106 8.58 7.60 -28.12
N SER A 107 7.67 6.63 -28.13
CA SER A 107 6.71 6.28 -27.07
C SER A 107 6.12 7.43 -26.22
N GLN A 108 4.82 7.63 -26.44
CA GLN A 108 3.81 8.20 -25.53
C GLN A 108 4.17 8.05 -24.04
N HIS A 109 4.72 9.11 -23.47
CA HIS A 109 4.79 9.29 -22.03
C HIS A 109 4.56 10.77 -21.74
N PRO A 110 3.97 11.12 -20.57
CA PRO A 110 3.96 12.50 -20.10
C PRO A 110 5.40 13.01 -20.10
N ASP A 111 5.60 14.31 -20.29
CA ASP A 111 6.93 14.91 -20.31
C ASP A 111 7.70 14.42 -19.07
N PRO A 112 8.69 13.52 -19.20
CA PRO A 112 9.16 12.71 -18.07
C PRO A 112 9.76 13.60 -16.98
N ARG A 113 10.23 14.78 -17.38
CA ARG A 113 10.74 15.84 -16.51
C ARG A 113 9.68 16.36 -15.53
N LEU A 114 8.43 16.50 -15.96
CA LEU A 114 7.35 17.02 -15.11
C LEU A 114 6.90 15.95 -14.11
N THR A 115 6.76 14.71 -14.56
CA THR A 115 6.44 13.58 -13.65
C THR A 115 7.54 13.36 -12.63
N ASP A 116 8.81 13.48 -13.05
CA ASP A 116 9.97 13.31 -12.18
C ASP A 116 10.08 14.46 -11.18
N SER A 117 9.73 15.67 -11.58
CA SER A 117 9.67 16.81 -10.67
C SER A 117 8.61 16.59 -9.59
N VAL A 118 7.41 16.14 -9.95
CA VAL A 118 6.33 15.87 -8.99
C VAL A 118 6.72 14.73 -8.05
N SER A 119 7.27 13.63 -8.57
CA SER A 119 7.71 12.51 -7.72
C SER A 119 8.84 12.92 -6.79
N GLN A 120 9.83 13.69 -7.27
CA GLN A 120 10.93 14.20 -6.45
C GLN A 120 10.45 15.14 -5.35
N ILE A 121 9.48 16.01 -5.64
CA ILE A 121 8.89 16.91 -4.62
C ILE A 121 8.13 16.09 -3.57
N ALA A 122 7.27 15.15 -3.99
CA ALA A 122 6.52 14.31 -3.06
C ALA A 122 7.44 13.45 -2.18
N VAL A 123 8.48 12.85 -2.77
CA VAL A 123 9.49 12.07 -2.06
C VAL A 123 10.33 12.95 -1.15
N GLY A 124 10.74 14.14 -1.62
CA GLY A 124 11.52 15.12 -0.86
C GLY A 124 10.82 15.55 0.42
N LEU A 125 9.52 15.87 0.32
CA LEU A 125 8.67 16.20 1.46
C LEU A 125 8.62 15.09 2.52
N LEU A 126 8.59 13.82 2.09
CA LEU A 126 8.57 12.69 3.03
C LEU A 126 9.94 12.35 3.60
N LYS A 127 11.03 12.69 2.91
CA LYS A 127 12.40 12.47 3.39
C LYS A 127 12.80 13.40 4.53
N ASP A 128 12.14 14.56 4.65
CA ASP A 128 12.47 15.54 5.69
C ASP A 128 12.30 15.02 7.11
N GLU A 129 13.35 15.12 7.93
CA GLU A 129 13.31 14.71 9.34
C GLU A 129 12.23 15.44 10.16
N LYS A 130 11.81 16.63 9.72
CA LYS A 130 10.83 17.49 10.40
C LYS A 130 9.38 17.09 10.13
N VAL A 131 9.12 16.26 9.13
CA VAL A 131 7.77 15.90 8.69
C VAL A 131 7.35 14.58 9.33
N PHE A 132 6.26 14.60 10.10
CA PHE A 132 5.64 13.37 10.56
C PHE A 132 4.94 12.67 9.39
N ILE A 133 5.28 11.40 9.14
CA ILE A 133 4.62 10.61 8.09
C ILE A 133 3.35 10.01 8.69
N SER A 134 2.22 10.68 8.46
CA SER A 134 0.92 10.12 8.78
C SER A 134 0.55 8.99 7.82
N PRO A 135 -0.30 8.02 8.23
CA PRO A 135 -0.79 6.98 7.34
C PRO A 135 -1.51 7.53 6.10
N GLU A 136 -2.18 8.68 6.24
CA GLU A 136 -2.86 9.38 5.14
C GLU A 136 -1.87 10.01 4.16
N ALA A 137 -0.81 10.66 4.67
CA ALA A 137 0.27 11.17 3.85
C ALA A 137 0.97 10.05 3.06
N LEU A 138 1.20 8.90 3.71
CA LEU A 138 1.74 7.71 3.03
C LEU A 138 0.80 7.23 1.92
N ALA A 139 -0.51 7.15 2.20
CA ALA A 139 -1.50 6.73 1.22
C ALA A 139 -1.50 7.63 -0.01
N SER A 140 -1.67 8.95 0.18
CA SER A 140 -1.70 9.91 -0.93
C SER A 140 -0.39 9.94 -1.73
N CYS A 141 0.76 9.83 -1.06
CA CYS A 141 2.05 9.74 -1.74
C CYS A 141 2.16 8.45 -2.57
N THR A 142 1.79 7.30 -2.00
CA THR A 142 1.85 6.03 -2.74
C THR A 142 0.89 6.03 -3.93
N GLU A 143 -0.33 6.55 -3.79
CA GLU A 143 -1.28 6.72 -4.89
C GLU A 143 -0.73 7.65 -5.97
N THR A 144 -0.10 8.76 -5.59
CA THR A 144 0.54 9.68 -6.54
C THR A 144 1.66 8.97 -7.31
N LEU A 145 2.53 8.22 -6.63
CA LEU A 145 3.63 7.50 -7.27
C LEU A 145 3.15 6.34 -8.15
N THR A 146 2.05 5.67 -7.79
CA THR A 146 1.46 4.63 -8.64
C THR A 146 0.82 5.22 -9.89
N LEU A 147 0.15 6.37 -9.78
CA LEU A 147 -0.38 7.10 -10.94
C LEU A 147 0.73 7.54 -11.89
N LEU A 148 1.86 8.02 -11.35
CA LEU A 148 3.04 8.41 -12.12
C LEU A 148 3.85 7.21 -12.64
N ARG A 149 3.49 5.97 -12.28
CA ARG A 149 4.21 4.73 -12.62
C ARG A 149 5.70 4.79 -12.27
N ARG A 150 6.06 5.35 -11.11
CA ARG A 150 7.44 5.45 -10.62
C ARG A 150 7.65 4.55 -9.40
N ALA A 151 8.13 3.33 -9.61
CA ALA A 151 8.30 2.38 -8.51
C ALA A 151 9.60 2.52 -7.71
N GLU A 152 10.62 3.20 -8.26
CA GLU A 152 11.98 3.26 -7.69
C GLU A 152 12.04 3.76 -6.25
N HIS A 153 11.11 4.66 -5.87
CA HIS A 153 11.10 5.29 -4.55
C HIS A 153 10.28 4.53 -3.49
N PHE A 154 9.52 3.48 -3.85
CA PHE A 154 8.68 2.76 -2.89
C PHE A 154 9.47 2.09 -1.76
N PRO A 155 10.55 1.31 -2.02
CA PRO A 155 11.29 0.64 -0.95
C PRO A 155 11.82 1.65 0.07
N GLU A 156 12.37 2.77 -0.40
CA GLU A 156 12.92 3.82 0.44
C GLU A 156 11.85 4.49 1.30
N ILE A 157 10.69 4.84 0.72
CA ILE A 157 9.58 5.45 1.47
C ILE A 157 9.05 4.50 2.54
N PHE A 158 8.89 3.21 2.25
CA PHE A 158 8.41 2.24 3.23
C PHE A 158 9.42 2.01 4.35
N GLN A 159 10.72 2.02 4.06
CA GLN A 159 11.76 2.01 5.08
C GLN A 159 11.70 3.26 5.95
N LEU A 160 11.60 4.45 5.34
CA LEU A 160 11.47 5.70 6.08
C LEU A 160 10.23 5.66 6.98
N TYR A 161 9.09 5.18 6.51
CA TYR A 161 7.89 5.05 7.36
C TYR A 161 8.10 4.18 8.60
N ALA A 162 8.90 3.12 8.50
CA ALA A 162 9.19 2.23 9.62
C ALA A 162 10.27 2.77 10.58
N TYR A 163 11.28 3.46 10.06
CA TYR A 163 12.49 3.83 10.80
C TYR A 163 12.61 5.34 11.12
N LYS A 164 11.71 6.18 10.61
CA LYS A 164 11.79 7.62 10.81
C LYS A 164 11.42 8.03 12.24
N PRO A 165 12.24 8.87 12.90
CA PRO A 165 11.90 9.41 14.21
C PRO A 165 10.68 10.32 14.12
N VAL A 166 9.82 10.28 15.14
CA VAL A 166 8.59 11.07 15.19
C VAL A 166 8.90 12.41 15.87
N PRO A 167 8.74 13.56 15.20
CA PRO A 167 8.86 14.85 15.86
C PRO A 167 7.68 15.08 16.81
N GLU A 168 7.94 15.50 18.05
CA GLU A 168 6.89 15.96 18.97
C GLU A 168 6.33 17.31 18.52
N GLU A 169 5.02 17.38 18.33
CA GLU A 169 4.30 18.61 17.97
C GLU A 169 4.45 19.66 19.09
N GLY A 170 4.85 20.88 18.73
CA GLY A 170 4.91 22.02 19.66
C GLY A 170 6.15 22.11 20.55
N SER A 171 7.15 21.24 20.40
CA SER A 171 8.43 21.37 21.13
C SER A 171 9.42 22.28 20.40
N SER A 172 9.86 23.34 21.08
CA SER A 172 11.03 24.16 20.70
C SER A 172 12.11 23.91 21.75
N PRO A 173 13.19 23.13 21.49
CA PRO A 173 13.64 22.52 20.23
C PRO A 173 12.93 21.21 19.86
N VAL A 174 13.00 20.82 18.57
CA VAL A 174 12.41 19.58 18.01
C VAL A 174 12.91 18.36 18.77
N LYS A 175 12.06 17.80 19.64
CA LYS A 175 12.33 16.51 20.27
C LYS A 175 11.93 15.42 19.30
N LEU A 176 12.93 14.70 18.81
CA LEU A 176 12.74 13.53 17.95
C LEU A 176 12.58 12.29 18.83
N LEU A 177 11.41 11.67 18.79
CA LEU A 177 11.17 10.39 19.42
C LEU A 177 11.81 9.27 18.59
N LYS A 178 12.49 8.36 19.27
CA LYS A 178 13.12 7.19 18.64
C LYS A 178 12.06 6.36 17.90
N ALA A 179 12.30 6.12 16.62
CA ALA A 179 11.43 5.29 15.79
C ALA A 179 11.28 3.88 16.37
N ASN A 180 10.06 3.35 16.33
CA ASN A 180 9.77 1.97 16.72
C ASN A 180 9.31 1.18 15.48
N PRO A 181 10.25 0.52 14.76
CA PRO A 181 9.93 -0.25 13.56
C PRO A 181 9.10 -1.52 13.86
N LYS A 182 8.86 -1.83 15.15
CA LYS A 182 8.01 -2.93 15.60
C LYS A 182 6.65 -2.45 16.11
N SER A 183 6.31 -1.17 15.95
CA SER A 183 5.01 -0.65 16.35
C SER A 183 3.91 -1.07 15.35
N ILE A 184 2.66 -1.19 15.81
CA ILE A 184 1.52 -1.48 14.92
C ILE A 184 1.21 -0.28 14.00
N ASN A 185 1.48 0.94 14.50
CA ASN A 185 1.21 2.18 13.79
C ASN A 185 2.19 2.43 12.64
N SER A 186 3.36 1.78 12.65
CA SER A 186 4.35 1.82 11.57
C SER A 186 4.14 0.72 10.51
N ALA A 187 3.01 0.00 10.55
CA ALA A 187 2.74 -1.06 9.60
C ALA A 187 2.15 -0.51 8.29
N VAL A 188 2.80 -0.81 7.17
CA VAL A 188 2.29 -0.44 5.84
C VAL A 188 1.01 -1.24 5.55
N PRO A 189 -0.11 -0.58 5.16
CA PRO A 189 -1.33 -1.28 4.78
C PRO A 189 -1.14 -2.17 3.55
N ALA A 190 -1.67 -3.40 3.59
CA ALA A 190 -1.57 -4.37 2.49
C ALA A 190 -2.11 -3.85 1.16
N ARG A 191 -3.13 -2.97 1.18
CA ARG A 191 -3.68 -2.33 -0.03
C ARG A 191 -2.61 -1.47 -0.72
N LEU A 192 -1.91 -0.63 0.02
CA LEU A 192 -0.86 0.25 -0.55
C LEU A 192 0.32 -0.58 -1.07
N ALA A 193 0.72 -1.61 -0.32
CA ALA A 193 1.78 -2.53 -0.73
C ALA A 193 1.43 -3.25 -2.04
N ASN A 194 0.19 -3.74 -2.19
CA ASN A 194 -0.27 -4.40 -3.41
C ASN A 194 -0.31 -3.45 -4.63
N MET A 195 -0.70 -2.19 -4.43
CA MET A 195 -0.66 -1.20 -5.54
C MET A 195 0.77 -0.90 -5.96
N ALA A 196 1.70 -0.75 -5.01
CA ALA A 196 3.12 -0.56 -5.29
C ALA A 196 3.72 -1.77 -6.02
N LEU A 197 3.38 -2.98 -5.59
CA LEU A 197 3.78 -4.22 -6.27
C LEU A 197 3.26 -4.29 -7.69
N GLY A 198 1.99 -3.95 -7.93
CA GLY A 198 1.43 -3.95 -9.29
C GLY A 198 2.19 -3.04 -10.26
N VAL A 199 2.60 -1.85 -9.80
CA VAL A 199 3.41 -0.93 -10.61
C VAL A 199 4.83 -1.45 -10.82
N ALA A 200 5.44 -2.04 -9.80
CA ALA A 200 6.78 -2.62 -9.90
C ALA A 200 6.82 -3.85 -10.83
N ILE A 201 5.80 -4.71 -10.78
CA ILE A 201 5.61 -5.83 -11.71
C ILE A 201 5.46 -5.30 -13.15
N ALA A 202 4.67 -4.25 -13.35
CA ALA A 202 4.49 -3.63 -14.68
C ALA A 202 5.79 -3.03 -15.24
N GLN A 203 6.69 -2.55 -14.39
CA GLN A 203 8.02 -2.07 -14.77
C GLN A 203 9.03 -3.20 -15.04
N LYS A 204 8.68 -4.46 -14.76
CA LYS A 204 9.56 -5.65 -14.92
C LYS A 204 10.91 -5.52 -14.23
N ASN A 205 10.93 -4.94 -13.02
CA ASN A 205 12.15 -4.87 -12.20
C ASN A 205 12.02 -5.80 -10.99
N LEU A 206 12.64 -6.98 -11.08
CA LEU A 206 12.55 -8.01 -10.04
C LEU A 206 13.16 -7.53 -8.72
N SER A 207 14.34 -6.91 -8.78
CA SER A 207 15.06 -6.44 -7.58
C SER A 207 14.23 -5.46 -6.74
N LEU A 208 13.48 -4.59 -7.42
CA LEU A 208 12.59 -3.61 -6.80
C LEU A 208 11.37 -4.29 -6.18
N VAL A 209 10.77 -5.25 -6.88
CA VAL A 209 9.64 -6.04 -6.36
C VAL A 209 10.02 -6.76 -5.06
N LEU A 210 11.16 -7.45 -5.05
CA LEU A 210 11.65 -8.13 -3.86
C LEU A 210 11.90 -7.15 -2.70
N ALA A 211 12.51 -5.99 -2.99
CA ALA A 211 12.72 -4.95 -1.99
C ALA A 211 11.41 -4.36 -1.42
N ILE A 212 10.35 -4.25 -2.23
CA ILE A 212 9.02 -3.85 -1.74
C ILE A 212 8.47 -4.91 -0.80
N ILE A 213 8.52 -6.19 -1.17
CA ILE A 213 8.01 -7.28 -0.33
C ILE A 213 8.70 -7.28 1.04
N ASP A 214 10.02 -7.08 1.05
CA ASP A 214 10.84 -7.12 2.26
C ASP A 214 10.51 -5.97 3.22
N ASN A 215 10.30 -4.78 2.67
CA ASN A 215 9.99 -3.59 3.46
C ASN A 215 8.50 -3.52 3.88
N THR A 216 7.62 -4.33 3.29
CA THR A 216 6.17 -4.30 3.57
C THR A 216 5.69 -5.55 4.30
N PHE A 217 5.58 -6.68 3.62
CA PHE A 217 5.00 -7.91 4.16
C PHE A 217 5.91 -8.62 5.16
N CYS A 218 7.24 -8.52 4.98
CA CYS A 218 8.21 -9.13 5.89
C CYS A 218 8.51 -8.26 7.12
N ALA A 219 8.01 -7.02 7.16
CA ALA A 219 8.26 -6.10 8.25
C ALA A 219 7.66 -6.62 9.57
N PRO A 220 8.38 -6.51 10.72
CA PRO A 220 7.87 -6.96 12.01
C PRO A 220 6.63 -6.16 12.46
N ALA A 221 6.50 -4.90 12.03
CA ALA A 221 5.30 -4.09 12.22
C ALA A 221 4.07 -4.72 11.56
N PHE A 222 4.20 -5.22 10.32
CA PHE A 222 3.12 -5.84 9.57
C PHE A 222 2.60 -7.11 10.24
N HIS A 223 3.51 -7.98 10.69
CA HIS A 223 3.15 -9.18 11.45
C HIS A 223 2.36 -8.86 12.73
N ARG A 224 2.77 -7.84 13.48
CA ARG A 224 2.05 -7.41 14.70
C ARG A 224 0.71 -6.79 14.39
N ALA A 225 0.63 -5.94 13.36
CA ALA A 225 -0.63 -5.37 12.90
C ALA A 225 -1.60 -6.45 12.40
N LYS A 226 -1.10 -7.50 11.74
CA LYS A 226 -1.88 -8.66 11.31
C LYS A 226 -2.45 -9.42 12.49
N ILE A 227 -1.64 -9.70 13.52
CA ILE A 227 -2.12 -10.34 14.75
C ILE A 227 -3.20 -9.47 15.40
N PHE A 228 -2.97 -8.17 15.53
CA PHE A 228 -3.94 -7.27 16.15
C PHE A 228 -5.26 -7.20 15.36
N LYS A 229 -5.20 -7.05 14.03
CA LYS A 229 -6.40 -6.91 13.18
C LYS A 229 -7.13 -8.22 12.95
N LYS A 230 -6.41 -9.30 12.63
CA LYS A 230 -7.01 -10.59 12.25
C LYS A 230 -7.21 -11.54 13.44
N ALA A 231 -6.36 -11.49 14.47
CA ALA A 231 -6.52 -12.32 15.66
C ALA A 231 -7.19 -11.56 16.84
N GLY A 232 -7.29 -10.23 16.80
CA GLY A 232 -7.90 -9.45 17.89
C GLY A 232 -9.36 -9.81 18.14
N VAL A 233 -10.20 -9.83 17.10
CA VAL A 233 -11.63 -10.19 17.20
C VAL A 233 -11.84 -11.60 17.77
N PRO A 234 -11.23 -12.67 17.22
CA PRO A 234 -11.43 -14.01 17.76
C PRO A 234 -10.86 -14.19 19.17
N ILE A 235 -9.74 -13.52 19.52
CA ILE A 235 -9.20 -13.57 20.89
C ILE A 235 -10.18 -12.93 21.88
N ILE A 236 -10.72 -11.75 21.56
CA ILE A 236 -11.72 -11.08 22.41
C ILE A 236 -12.94 -11.98 22.57
N GLY A 237 -13.45 -12.56 21.48
CA GLY A 237 -14.57 -13.49 21.51
C GLY A 237 -14.31 -14.70 22.41
N LEU A 238 -13.14 -15.32 22.30
CA LEU A 238 -12.76 -16.47 23.13
C LEU A 238 -12.63 -16.10 24.62
N THR A 239 -12.09 -14.92 24.93
CA THR A 239 -11.95 -14.45 26.33
C THR A 239 -13.30 -14.14 26.99
N ALA A 240 -14.27 -13.64 26.22
CA ALA A 240 -15.62 -13.38 26.70
C ALA A 240 -16.51 -14.63 26.72
N ALA A 241 -16.10 -15.71 26.05
CA ALA A 241 -16.90 -16.92 25.88
C ALA A 241 -17.35 -17.58 27.20
N PRO A 242 -16.52 -17.72 28.26
CA PRO A 242 -16.97 -18.33 29.51
C PRO A 242 -18.07 -17.52 30.20
N ALA A 243 -17.98 -16.19 30.20
CA ALA A 243 -19.02 -15.33 30.79
C ALA A 243 -20.33 -15.43 30.00
N ALA A 244 -20.26 -15.43 28.66
CA ALA A 244 -21.42 -15.60 27.80
C ALA A 244 -22.05 -17.00 27.96
N CYS A 245 -21.25 -18.06 28.03
CA CYS A 245 -21.74 -19.42 28.26
C CYS A 245 -22.44 -19.53 29.62
N TYR A 246 -21.91 -18.88 30.66
CA TYR A 246 -22.55 -18.85 31.99
C TYR A 246 -23.90 -18.13 31.95
N ALA A 247 -24.00 -17.01 31.25
CA ALA A 247 -25.27 -16.28 31.09
C ALA A 247 -26.30 -17.08 30.26
N LEU A 248 -25.86 -17.76 29.21
CA LEU A 248 -26.73 -18.64 28.42
C LEU A 248 -27.19 -19.85 29.24
N ALA A 249 -26.30 -20.44 30.04
CA ALA A 249 -26.61 -21.56 30.91
C ALA A 249 -27.59 -21.16 32.04
N SER A 250 -27.44 -19.97 32.63
CA SER A 250 -28.35 -19.46 33.65
C SER A 250 -29.74 -19.18 33.09
N TRP A 251 -29.83 -18.66 31.87
CA TRP A 251 -31.10 -18.52 31.17
C TRP A 251 -31.72 -19.89 30.82
N ALA A 252 -30.93 -20.81 30.26
CA ALA A 252 -31.40 -22.15 29.88
C ALA A 252 -31.93 -22.96 31.08
N ALA A 253 -31.32 -22.81 32.26
CA ALA A 253 -31.75 -23.49 33.48
C ALA A 253 -33.16 -23.08 33.93
N THR A 254 -33.67 -21.91 33.53
CA THR A 254 -35.03 -21.46 33.89
C THR A 254 -36.14 -22.26 33.20
N PHE A 255 -35.84 -22.97 32.10
CA PHE A 255 -36.83 -23.77 31.37
C PHE A 255 -37.04 -25.17 31.95
N GLN A 256 -36.22 -25.60 32.91
CA GLN A 256 -36.30 -26.93 33.49
C GLN A 256 -36.71 -26.86 34.97
N ASN A 257 -37.73 -27.63 35.35
CA ASN A 257 -38.24 -27.72 36.73
C ASN A 257 -37.85 -29.03 37.44
N THR A 258 -37.04 -29.87 36.82
CA THR A 258 -36.73 -31.24 37.30
C THR A 258 -35.44 -31.33 38.13
N MET A 259 -34.51 -30.39 38.00
CA MET A 259 -33.22 -30.37 38.73
C MET A 259 -33.06 -29.09 39.55
N ASP A 260 -32.21 -29.14 40.57
CA ASP A 260 -31.80 -27.95 41.33
C ASP A 260 -31.12 -26.93 40.39
N PRO A 261 -31.46 -25.63 40.43
CA PRO A 261 -30.93 -24.63 39.50
C PRO A 261 -29.40 -24.58 39.44
N ASN A 262 -28.69 -24.90 40.53
CA ASN A 262 -27.22 -24.94 40.54
C ASN A 262 -26.66 -26.11 39.73
N VAL A 263 -27.29 -27.28 39.81
CA VAL A 263 -26.88 -28.47 39.05
C VAL A 263 -27.21 -28.30 37.57
N ALA A 264 -28.40 -27.75 37.30
CA ALA A 264 -28.89 -27.41 35.96
C ALA A 264 -27.93 -26.47 35.21
N THR A 265 -27.57 -25.36 35.85
CA THR A 265 -26.64 -24.37 35.28
C THR A 265 -25.24 -24.95 35.09
N GLY A 266 -24.74 -25.75 36.03
CA GLY A 266 -23.44 -26.41 35.92
C GLY A 266 -23.35 -27.34 34.71
N ILE A 267 -24.37 -28.18 34.48
CA ILE A 267 -24.42 -29.10 33.35
C ILE A 267 -24.56 -28.32 32.03
N ALA A 268 -25.47 -27.35 31.97
CA ALA A 268 -25.68 -26.53 30.77
C ALA A 268 -24.44 -25.69 30.43
N PHE A 269 -23.75 -25.14 31.43
CA PHE A 269 -22.50 -24.41 31.26
C PHE A 269 -21.39 -25.32 30.72
N ALA A 270 -21.21 -26.50 31.31
CA ALA A 270 -20.22 -27.46 30.83
C ALA A 270 -20.49 -27.89 29.39
N ALA A 271 -21.75 -28.16 29.03
CA ALA A 271 -22.15 -28.57 27.68
C ALA A 271 -21.92 -27.46 26.65
N THR A 272 -22.35 -26.23 26.95
CA THR A 272 -22.19 -25.07 26.07
C THR A 272 -20.72 -24.69 25.91
N LEU A 273 -19.94 -24.69 26.99
CA LEU A 273 -18.50 -24.42 26.95
C LEU A 273 -17.75 -25.48 26.15
N ALA A 274 -18.10 -26.77 26.30
CA ALA A 274 -17.51 -27.85 25.53
C ALA A 274 -17.83 -27.71 24.02
N TYR A 275 -19.07 -27.35 23.68
CA TYR A 275 -19.46 -27.10 22.28
C TYR A 275 -18.73 -25.91 21.67
N VAL A 276 -18.66 -24.78 22.39
CA VAL A 276 -17.93 -23.58 21.94
C VAL A 276 -16.43 -23.87 21.83
N GLY A 277 -15.84 -24.58 22.80
CA GLY A 277 -14.43 -24.97 22.76
C GLY A 277 -14.12 -25.89 21.56
N GLY A 278 -14.98 -26.89 21.32
CA GLY A 278 -14.85 -27.80 20.18
C GLY A 278 -14.97 -27.09 18.84
N THR A 279 -15.99 -26.25 18.66
CA THR A 279 -16.18 -25.48 17.41
C THR A 279 -15.09 -24.43 17.19
N ALA A 280 -14.64 -23.75 18.25
CA ALA A 280 -13.52 -22.81 18.17
C ALA A 280 -12.21 -23.51 17.76
N SER A 281 -11.94 -24.71 18.27
CA SER A 281 -10.76 -25.49 17.88
C SER A 281 -10.76 -25.84 16.39
N MET A 282 -11.91 -26.24 15.84
CA MET A 282 -12.08 -26.50 14.41
C MET A 282 -11.95 -25.22 13.58
N GLY A 283 -12.46 -24.09 14.07
CA GLY A 283 -12.29 -22.80 13.41
C GLY A 283 -10.82 -22.37 13.31
N ILE A 284 -10.02 -22.59 14.36
CA ILE A 284 -8.58 -22.31 14.33
C ILE A 284 -7.89 -23.20 13.29
N LEU A 285 -8.23 -24.49 13.24
CA LEU A 285 -7.71 -25.39 12.22
C LEU A 285 -8.08 -24.89 10.82
N ALA A 286 -9.36 -24.63 10.55
CA ALA A 286 -9.83 -24.13 9.27
C ALA A 286 -9.10 -22.85 8.82
N ILE A 287 -8.92 -21.87 9.70
CA ILE A 287 -8.22 -20.61 9.39
C ILE A 287 -6.72 -20.85 9.12
N THR A 288 -6.10 -21.78 9.85
CA THR A 288 -4.67 -22.06 9.71
C THR A 288 -4.34 -23.02 8.56
N THR A 289 -5.33 -23.77 8.07
CA THR A 289 -5.21 -24.69 6.93
C THR A 289 -5.79 -24.14 5.63
N ALA A 290 -6.51 -23.02 5.66
CA ALA A 290 -7.10 -22.42 4.45
C ALA A 290 -6.02 -22.16 3.39
N ASN A 291 -6.30 -22.57 2.16
CA ASN A 291 -5.33 -22.64 1.07
C ASN A 291 -5.83 -22.00 -0.24
N ASP A 292 -6.55 -20.88 -0.14
CA ASP A 292 -7.27 -20.32 -1.31
C ASP A 292 -6.39 -19.52 -2.27
N GLN A 293 -5.07 -19.42 -2.03
CA GLN A 293 -4.18 -18.51 -2.76
C GLN A 293 -2.87 -19.18 -3.22
N MET A 294 -2.76 -20.51 -3.24
CA MET A 294 -1.56 -21.22 -3.71
C MET A 294 -1.75 -21.63 -5.17
N GLU A 295 -1.36 -20.78 -6.12
CA GLU A 295 -1.32 -21.17 -7.54
C GLU A 295 0.04 -21.77 -7.92
N ARG A 296 1.14 -21.05 -7.65
CA ARG A 296 2.52 -21.48 -8.01
C ARG A 296 3.42 -21.67 -6.80
N VAL A 297 3.25 -20.85 -5.77
CA VAL A 297 4.12 -20.82 -4.59
C VAL A 297 3.45 -21.53 -3.41
N VAL A 298 4.09 -22.61 -2.94
CA VAL A 298 3.60 -23.49 -1.87
C VAL A 298 4.59 -23.58 -0.72
N TRP A 299 4.10 -23.84 0.50
CA TRP A 299 4.96 -24.04 1.66
C TRP A 299 5.75 -25.35 1.58
N ILE A 300 7.03 -25.32 1.99
CA ILE A 300 7.82 -26.54 2.20
C ILE A 300 7.15 -27.38 3.32
N PRO A 301 7.06 -28.72 3.16
CA PRO A 301 6.57 -29.59 4.22
C PRO A 301 7.40 -29.43 5.50
N GLY A 302 6.74 -29.38 6.66
CA GLY A 302 7.39 -29.18 7.97
C GLY A 302 7.30 -27.78 8.56
N ILE A 303 6.87 -26.76 7.79
CA ILE A 303 6.64 -25.42 8.35
C ILE A 303 5.40 -25.42 9.26
N PRO A 304 5.50 -24.91 10.50
CA PRO A 304 4.38 -24.90 11.44
C PRO A 304 3.25 -23.98 10.97
N LEU A 305 2.00 -24.40 11.21
CA LEU A 305 0.78 -23.70 10.77
C LEU A 305 0.72 -22.23 11.21
N ARG A 306 1.23 -21.90 12.40
CA ARG A 306 1.31 -20.52 12.88
C ARG A 306 2.16 -19.62 11.97
N GLN A 307 3.31 -20.14 11.52
CA GLN A 307 4.20 -19.36 10.64
C GLN A 307 3.60 -19.20 9.26
N ARG A 308 2.93 -20.23 8.73
CA ARG A 308 2.17 -20.16 7.48
C ARG A 308 1.12 -19.06 7.56
N TRP A 309 0.28 -19.11 8.60
CA TRP A 309 -0.75 -18.09 8.80
C TRP A 309 -0.16 -16.68 8.91
N LEU A 310 0.95 -16.49 9.63
CA LEU A 310 1.57 -15.17 9.78
C LEU A 310 2.11 -14.63 8.45
N ARG A 311 2.83 -15.47 7.71
CA ARG A 311 3.52 -15.15 6.45
C ARG A 311 2.67 -15.38 5.19
N GLU A 312 1.39 -15.66 5.35
CA GLU A 312 0.50 -15.95 4.21
C GLU A 312 0.43 -14.80 3.19
N GLU A 313 0.49 -13.54 3.65
CA GLU A 313 0.47 -12.37 2.75
C GLU A 313 1.78 -12.22 1.98
N GLU A 314 2.91 -12.60 2.59
CA GLU A 314 4.22 -12.63 1.94
C GLU A 314 4.20 -13.67 0.81
N ARG A 315 3.70 -14.88 1.10
CA ARG A 315 3.54 -15.93 0.09
C ARG A 315 2.60 -15.49 -1.03
N ALA A 316 1.45 -14.92 -0.72
CA ALA A 316 0.50 -14.43 -1.73
C ALA A 316 1.09 -13.32 -2.61
N ALA A 317 1.92 -12.43 -2.05
CA ALA A 317 2.66 -11.44 -2.83
C ALA A 317 3.68 -12.10 -3.77
N MET A 318 4.44 -13.09 -3.29
CA MET A 318 5.39 -13.84 -4.12
C MET A 318 4.70 -14.67 -5.21
N ASP A 319 3.53 -15.23 -4.91
CA ASP A 319 2.74 -15.99 -5.87
C ASP A 319 2.28 -15.11 -7.04
N ARG A 320 1.79 -13.90 -6.74
CA ARG A 320 1.45 -12.90 -7.78
C ARG A 320 2.65 -12.51 -8.65
N VAL A 321 3.82 -12.38 -8.03
CA VAL A 321 5.07 -12.08 -8.75
C VAL A 321 5.46 -13.25 -9.64
N ALA A 322 5.40 -14.49 -9.14
CA ALA A 322 5.65 -15.69 -9.93
C ALA A 322 4.69 -15.82 -11.11
N VAL A 323 3.40 -15.59 -10.91
CA VAL A 323 2.39 -15.61 -11.99
C VAL A 323 2.65 -14.53 -13.04
N ALA A 324 3.12 -13.34 -12.63
CA ALA A 324 3.39 -12.25 -13.56
C ALA A 324 4.73 -12.35 -14.31
N TRP A 325 5.74 -13.00 -13.71
CA TRP A 325 7.06 -13.17 -14.33
C TRP A 325 7.15 -14.39 -15.23
N GLY A 326 6.48 -15.48 -14.87
CA GLY A 326 6.51 -16.71 -15.66
C GLY A 326 5.40 -16.83 -16.69
N PHE A 327 5.31 -18.00 -17.30
CA PHE A 327 4.30 -18.32 -18.28
C PHE A 327 2.91 -18.40 -17.63
N THR A 328 1.95 -17.73 -18.27
CA THR A 328 0.54 -17.81 -17.88
C THR A 328 -0.01 -19.21 -18.15
N ASP A 329 0.43 -19.84 -19.24
CA ASP A 329 -0.03 -21.17 -19.69
C ASP A 329 0.44 -22.29 -18.75
N PRO A 330 -0.49 -23.08 -18.17
CA PRO A 330 -0.15 -24.14 -17.21
C PRO A 330 0.84 -25.19 -17.76
N TYR A 331 0.74 -25.54 -19.05
CA TYR A 331 1.58 -26.56 -19.69
C TYR A 331 3.02 -26.12 -19.93
N MET A 332 3.29 -24.82 -19.96
CA MET A 332 4.62 -24.26 -20.14
C MET A 332 5.31 -23.96 -18.81
N ARG A 333 4.58 -24.08 -17.69
CA ARG A 333 5.16 -23.88 -16.35
C ARG A 333 6.21 -24.95 -16.09
N GLY A 334 7.32 -24.56 -15.48
CA GLY A 334 8.46 -25.45 -15.21
C GLY A 334 9.52 -25.51 -16.31
N GLU A 335 9.24 -25.02 -17.52
CA GLU A 335 10.25 -24.83 -18.58
C GLU A 335 10.91 -23.44 -18.55
N GLU A 336 10.58 -22.64 -17.55
CA GLU A 336 11.06 -21.27 -17.39
C GLU A 336 12.54 -21.27 -17.02
N VAL A 337 13.35 -20.65 -17.88
CA VAL A 337 14.79 -20.49 -17.69
C VAL A 337 15.12 -19.00 -17.77
N GLY A 338 15.85 -18.50 -16.79
CA GLY A 338 16.35 -17.13 -16.78
C GLY A 338 17.03 -16.80 -15.46
N GLU A 339 17.99 -15.87 -15.49
CA GLU A 339 18.67 -15.41 -14.28
C GLU A 339 17.69 -14.80 -13.27
N GLU A 340 16.74 -14.00 -13.75
CA GLU A 340 15.67 -13.44 -12.92
C GLU A 340 14.75 -14.53 -12.35
N TRP A 341 14.45 -15.56 -13.14
CA TRP A 341 13.60 -16.65 -12.69
C TRP A 341 14.27 -17.51 -11.63
N GLU A 342 15.54 -17.87 -11.83
CA GLU A 342 16.34 -18.62 -10.86
C GLU A 342 16.57 -17.81 -9.58
N SER A 343 16.82 -16.50 -9.68
CA SER A 343 16.95 -15.65 -8.49
C SER A 343 15.64 -15.54 -7.70
N LEU A 344 14.49 -15.47 -8.37
CA LEU A 344 13.18 -15.55 -7.72
C LEU A 344 12.99 -16.91 -7.02
N ARG A 345 13.35 -18.01 -7.69
CA ARG A 345 13.27 -19.36 -7.15
C ARG A 345 14.16 -19.55 -5.92
N GLU A 346 15.40 -19.07 -5.96
CA GLU A 346 16.33 -19.09 -4.84
C GLU A 346 15.79 -18.26 -3.68
N PHE A 347 15.26 -17.06 -3.96
CA PHE A 347 14.68 -16.19 -2.95
C PHE A 347 13.47 -16.84 -2.24
N ILE A 348 12.57 -17.44 -3.00
CA ILE A 348 11.41 -18.19 -2.48
C ILE A 348 11.90 -19.40 -1.65
N GLY A 349 12.90 -20.13 -2.15
CA GLY A 349 13.53 -21.27 -1.50
C GLY A 349 14.16 -20.93 -0.15
N MET A 350 14.94 -19.84 -0.08
CA MET A 350 15.54 -19.32 1.17
C MET A 350 14.48 -19.01 2.24
N ARG A 351 13.25 -18.73 1.81
CA ARG A 351 12.14 -18.36 2.68
C ARG A 351 11.24 -19.53 3.08
N GLY A 352 11.63 -20.76 2.74
CA GLY A 352 10.88 -21.96 3.10
C GLY A 352 9.66 -22.20 2.21
N MET A 353 9.67 -21.65 1.00
CA MET A 353 8.61 -21.86 0.02
C MET A 353 9.19 -22.61 -1.19
N ILE A 354 8.32 -23.30 -1.92
CA ILE A 354 8.65 -24.01 -3.15
C ILE A 354 7.90 -23.31 -4.27
N LEU A 355 8.64 -22.86 -5.27
CA LEU A 355 8.10 -22.41 -6.54
C LEU A 355 7.86 -23.65 -7.42
N ASP A 356 6.66 -23.76 -7.99
CA ASP A 356 6.24 -24.82 -8.90
C ASP A 356 6.53 -26.23 -8.35
N LYS A 357 5.77 -26.62 -7.33
CA LYS A 357 5.83 -27.98 -6.81
C LYS A 357 5.33 -28.95 -7.88
N THR A 358 6.17 -29.89 -8.30
CA THR A 358 5.87 -30.87 -9.38
C THR A 358 4.54 -31.62 -9.18
N GLU A 359 4.22 -32.00 -7.94
CA GLU A 359 2.97 -32.70 -7.59
C GLU A 359 1.70 -31.85 -7.83
N LEU A 360 1.83 -30.53 -7.88
CA LEU A 360 0.72 -29.58 -8.06
C LEU A 360 0.67 -29.00 -9.47
N MET A 361 1.61 -29.40 -10.35
CA MET A 361 1.60 -28.99 -11.74
C MET A 361 0.68 -29.89 -12.56
N GLU A 362 -0.22 -29.27 -13.32
CA GLU A 362 -1.09 -29.98 -14.26
C GLU A 362 -0.25 -30.69 -15.33
N GLY A 363 -0.41 -32.00 -15.48
CA GLY A 363 0.31 -32.82 -16.47
C GLY A 363 1.60 -33.49 -15.98
N MET A 364 2.05 -33.23 -14.74
CA MET A 364 3.20 -33.89 -14.11
C MET A 364 2.83 -34.80 -12.91
N GLN A 365 1.53 -35.10 -12.74
CA GLN A 365 0.99 -35.97 -11.68
C GLN A 365 1.07 -37.47 -12.00
#